data_AF-W9Y6I8-F1
#
_entry.id   AF-W9Y6I8-F1
#
_cell.length_a   1.000
_cell.length_b   1.000
_cell.length_c   1.000
_cell.angle_alpha   90.00
_cell.angle_beta   90.00
_cell.angle_gamma   90.00
#
_symmetry.space_group_name_H-M   'P 1'
#
loop_
_entity.id
_entity.type
_entity.pdbx_description
1 polymer ?
#
loop_
_entity_poly.entity_id
_entity_poly.type
_entity_poly.pdbx_seq_one_letter_code
_entity_poly.pdbx_strand_id
1 'polypeptide(L)' 'MADEATKAKIRATFDKLTPQDFASVAGNKDGLADKVAAAYGISKEEAVKQVEAAFAK' A
#
# COMPACT_ATOMS: atom_id res chain seq x y z
N MET A 1 11.30 14.98 -5.41
CA MET A 1 10.88 14.48 -4.08
C MET A 1 9.44 14.01 -4.21
N ALA A 2 9.21 12.75 -4.58
CA ALA A 2 7.84 12.23 -4.65
C ALA A 2 7.38 11.84 -3.24
N ASP A 3 6.61 12.76 -2.64
CA ASP A 3 5.60 12.59 -1.61
C ASP A 3 5.85 11.56 -0.49
N GLU A 4 6.63 11.94 0.52
CA GLU A 4 6.48 11.36 1.86
C GLU A 4 5.03 11.47 2.35
N ALA A 5 4.28 12.48 1.91
CA ALA A 5 2.86 12.67 2.23
C ALA A 5 1.96 11.56 1.65
N THR A 6 2.16 11.15 0.39
CA THR A 6 1.42 10.04 -0.21
C THR A 6 1.78 8.74 0.48
N LYS A 7 3.07 8.48 0.76
CA LYS A 7 3.45 7.32 1.58
C LYS A 7 2.81 7.36 2.98
N ALA A 8 2.81 8.50 3.66
CA ALA A 8 2.21 8.64 4.99
C ALA A 8 0.70 8.38 4.96
N LYS A 9 0.00 8.87 3.92
CA LYS A 9 -1.44 8.65 3.74
C LYS A 9 -1.76 7.19 3.45
N ILE A 10 -0.98 6.55 2.58
CA ILE A 10 -1.07 5.11 2.29
C ILE A 10 -0.88 4.30 3.60
N ARG A 11 0.16 4.60 4.39
CA ARG A 11 0.41 3.94 5.68
C ARG A 11 -0.76 4.13 6.67
N ALA A 12 -1.37 5.32 6.68
CA ALA A 12 -2.52 5.62 7.52
C ALA A 12 -3.80 4.89 7.07
N THR A 13 -3.99 4.71 5.76
CA THR A 13 -5.09 3.88 5.21
C THR A 13 -4.88 2.41 5.56
N PHE A 14 -3.63 1.95 5.48
CA PHE A 14 -3.26 0.57 5.68
C PHE A 14 -2.57 0.34 7.04
N ASP A 15 -3.28 0.59 8.14
CA ASP A 15 -2.77 0.44 9.52
C ASP A 15 -2.21 -0.96 9.82
N LYS A 16 -2.74 -2.02 9.17
CA LYS A 16 -2.22 -3.39 9.33
C LYS A 16 -0.85 -3.63 8.68
N LEU A 17 -0.38 -2.72 7.84
CA LEU A 17 0.89 -2.84 7.14
C LEU A 17 1.93 -1.90 7.75
N THR A 18 3.14 -2.43 7.95
CA THR A 18 4.19 -1.64 8.57
C THR A 18 4.80 -0.64 7.59
N PRO A 19 5.30 0.51 8.04
CA PRO A 19 6.05 1.43 7.19
C PRO A 19 7.27 0.78 6.52
N GLN A 20 7.85 -0.27 7.14
CA GLN A 20 8.90 -1.07 6.52
C GLN A 20 8.39 -1.88 5.34
N ASP A 21 7.18 -2.46 5.41
CA ASP A 21 6.57 -3.18 4.29
C ASP A 21 6.38 -2.27 3.08
N PHE A 22 5.87 -1.05 3.29
CA PHE A 22 5.75 -0.01 2.26
C PHE A 22 7.10 0.47 1.74
N ALA A 23 8.12 0.52 2.60
CA ALA A 23 9.48 0.90 2.20
C ALA A 23 10.15 -0.19 1.36
N SER A 24 9.97 -1.47 1.72
CA SER A 24 10.52 -2.62 0.98
C SER A 24 9.92 -2.77 -0.41
N VAL A 25 8.65 -2.42 -0.60
CA VAL A 25 8.05 -2.42 -1.93
C VAL A 25 8.48 -1.21 -2.76
N ALA A 26 9.01 -0.14 -2.15
CA ALA A 26 9.67 0.98 -2.83
C ALA A 26 8.90 1.61 -4.03
N GLY A 27 7.56 1.56 -4.03
CA GLY A 27 6.73 2.03 -5.16
C GLY A 27 6.21 0.92 -6.08
N ASN A 28 6.51 -0.34 -5.79
CA ASN A 28 5.91 -1.49 -6.43
C ASN A 28 4.49 -1.72 -5.91
N LYS A 29 3.50 -1.30 -6.72
CA LYS A 29 2.07 -1.47 -6.43
C LYS A 29 1.69 -2.94 -6.25
N ASP A 30 2.25 -3.83 -7.07
CA ASP A 30 1.97 -5.27 -6.99
C ASP A 30 2.47 -5.89 -5.70
N GLY A 31 3.72 -5.58 -5.33
CA GLY A 31 4.31 -6.05 -4.07
C GLY A 31 3.56 -5.51 -2.84
N LEU A 32 3.01 -4.30 -2.96
CA LEU A 32 2.17 -3.74 -1.91
C LEU A 32 0.79 -4.40 -1.86
N ALA A 33 0.17 -4.63 -3.02
CA ALA A 33 -1.13 -5.27 -3.11
C ALA A 33 -1.09 -6.69 -2.54
N ASP A 34 0.00 -7.43 -2.75
CA ASP A 34 0.19 -8.76 -2.16
C ASP A 34 0.21 -8.70 -0.62
N LYS A 35 0.94 -7.73 -0.06
CA LYS A 35 0.97 -7.52 1.40
C LYS A 35 -0.36 -7.01 1.95
N VAL A 36 -1.05 -6.11 1.24
CA VAL A 36 -2.39 -5.63 1.60
C VAL A 36 -3.37 -6.80 1.59
N ALA A 37 -3.37 -7.61 0.53
CA ALA A 37 -4.22 -8.80 0.42
C ALA A 37 -4.00 -9.77 1.58
N ALA A 38 -2.73 -10.06 1.90
CA ALA A 38 -2.37 -10.94 3.01
C ALA A 38 -2.72 -10.35 4.39
N ALA A 39 -2.44 -9.07 4.63
CA ALA A 39 -2.68 -8.42 5.92
C ALA A 39 -4.17 -8.18 6.19
N TYR A 40 -4.93 -7.84 5.15
CA TYR A 40 -6.36 -7.57 5.25
C TYR A 40 -7.24 -8.81 5.00
N GLY A 41 -6.67 -9.89 4.47
CA GLY A 41 -7.43 -11.09 4.09
C GLY A 41 -8.40 -10.83 2.95
N ILE A 42 -8.05 -9.92 2.04
CA ILE A 42 -8.87 -9.54 0.88
C ILE A 42 -8.28 -10.10 -0.41
N SER A 43 -9.09 -10.17 -1.46
CA SER A 43 -8.62 -10.57 -2.79
C SER A 43 -7.53 -9.63 -3.32
N LYS A 44 -6.57 -10.17 -4.07
CA LYS A 44 -5.50 -9.38 -4.71
C LYS A 44 -6.07 -8.22 -5.54
N GLU A 45 -7.20 -8.44 -6.22
CA GLU A 45 -7.88 -7.41 -7.01
C GLU A 45 -8.39 -6.23 -6.16
N GLU A 46 -8.94 -6.52 -4.98
CA GLU A 46 -9.41 -5.52 -4.02
C GLU A 46 -8.22 -4.76 -3.39
N ALA A 47 -7.14 -5.50 -3.10
CA ALA A 47 -5.91 -4.94 -2.60
C ALA A 47 -5.24 -4.00 -3.62
N VAL A 48 -5.19 -4.40 -4.90
CA VAL A 48 -4.69 -3.55 -5.99
C VAL A 48 -5.51 -2.27 -6.08
N LYS A 49 -6.84 -2.33 -6.06
CA LYS A 49 -7.70 -1.13 -6.07
C LYS A 49 -7.40 -0.19 -4.90
N GLN A 50 -7.26 -0.72 -3.68
CA GLN A 50 -6.94 0.13 -2.53
C GLN A 50 -5.55 0.73 -2.64
N VAL A 51 -4.56 -0.06 -3.08
CA VAL A 51 -3.19 0.42 -3.30
C VAL A 51 -3.18 1.50 -4.37
N GLU A 52 -3.87 1.30 -5.48
CA GLU A 52 -3.97 2.28 -6.56
C GLU A 52 -4.70 3.54 -6.12
N ALA A 53 -5.82 3.42 -5.41
CA ALA A 53 -6.54 4.58 -4.87
C ALA A 53 -5.70 5.35 -3.84
N ALA A 54 -4.85 4.67 -3.08
CA ALA A 54 -3.97 5.30 -2.10
C ALA A 54 -2.71 5.91 -2.75
N PHE A 55 -2.23 5.34 -3.87
CA PHE A 55 -1.18 5.92 -4.73
C PHE A 55 -1.70 6.99 -5.67
N ALA A 56 -3.00 7.06 -5.94
CA ALA A 56 -3.64 8.09 -6.73
C ALA A 56 -3.66 9.41 -5.94
N LYS A 57 -2.59 10.19 -6.09
CA LYS A 57 -2.54 11.62 -5.77
C LYS A 57 -1.73 12.32 -6.85
#